data_AF-A0A918J0W1-F1
#
_entry.id   AF-A0A918J0W1-F1
#
_cell.length_a   1.000
_cell.length_b   1.000
_cell.length_c   1.000
_cell.angle_alpha   90.00
_cell.angle_beta   90.00
_cell.angle_gamma   90.00
#
_symmetry.space_group_name_H-M   'P 1'
#
loop_
_entity.id
_entity.type
_entity.pdbx_description
1 polymer ?
#
loop_
_entity_poly.entity_id
_entity_poly.type
_entity_poly.pdbx_seq_one_letter_code
_entity_poly.pdbx_strand_id
1 'polypeptide(L)'
;MERGRPLSERLKMRAEDLEPDKATATIFKIIEARCVIAEQRLRGLSWAALTRLLEEEGVNLSEGTLRNYARMIGIAEAALRAKGNPDPTDKEIHAALYAPGNAGRAAPSRMRPLPQKPLPSAPAHFGAQQSTPTRPDLSPPPARSSVNRNPDRDL
;
A
#
# COMPACT_ATOMS: atom_id res chain seq x y z
N MET A 1 -44.61 15.18 -3.57
CA MET A 1 -43.70 16.36 -3.55
C MET A 1 -42.90 16.35 -2.23
N GLU A 2 -41.64 15.89 -2.22
CA GLU A 2 -40.80 15.78 -1.00
C GLU A 2 -39.77 16.93 -0.87
N ARG A 3 -40.20 18.18 -1.03
CA ARG A 3 -39.28 19.35 -1.01
C ARG A 3 -39.24 20.11 0.33
N GLY A 4 -40.03 19.70 1.33
CA GLY A 4 -40.13 20.40 2.64
C GLY A 4 -39.20 19.89 3.74
N ARG A 5 -38.55 18.73 3.59
CA ARG A 5 -37.66 18.17 4.62
C ARG A 5 -36.21 18.63 4.44
N PRO A 6 -35.46 18.86 5.54
CA PRO A 6 -34.04 19.17 5.47
C PRO A 6 -33.26 18.06 4.76
N LEU A 7 -32.16 18.43 4.10
CA LEU A 7 -31.33 17.49 3.33
C LEU A 7 -30.86 16.30 4.18
N SER A 8 -30.49 16.55 5.44
CA SER A 8 -30.05 15.53 6.39
C SER A 8 -31.09 14.42 6.60
N GLU A 9 -32.36 14.77 6.80
CA GLU A 9 -33.44 13.80 6.98
C GLU A 9 -33.71 13.00 5.72
N ARG A 10 -33.70 13.64 4.55
CA ARG A 10 -33.91 12.96 3.27
C ARG A 10 -32.77 11.99 2.96
N LEU A 11 -31.54 12.37 3.28
CA LEU A 11 -30.38 11.48 3.17
C LEU A 11 -30.46 10.32 4.17
N LYS A 12 -30.90 10.57 5.41
CA LYS A 12 -31.07 9.52 6.42
C LYS A 12 -32.06 8.46 5.98
N MET A 13 -33.26 8.85 5.51
CA MET A 13 -34.25 7.89 5.00
C MET A 13 -33.72 7.09 3.81
N ARG A 14 -33.06 7.75 2.85
CA ARG A 14 -32.49 7.04 1.70
C ARG A 14 -31.33 6.12 2.05
N ALA A 15 -30.60 6.43 3.11
CA ALA A 15 -29.51 5.60 3.61
C ALA A 15 -30.03 4.39 4.39
N GLU A 16 -31.18 4.51 5.07
CA GLU A 16 -31.85 3.39 5.75
C GLU A 16 -32.32 2.31 4.75
N ASP A 17 -32.70 2.70 3.53
CA ASP A 17 -33.08 1.78 2.45
C ASP A 17 -31.90 1.27 1.62
N LEU A 18 -30.68 1.75 1.87
CA LEU A 18 -29.50 1.40 1.09
C LEU A 18 -28.76 0.23 1.73
N GLU A 19 -28.76 -0.92 1.07
CA GLU A 19 -27.90 -2.03 1.48
C GLU A 19 -26.43 -1.60 1.44
N PRO A 20 -25.64 -1.91 2.49
CA PRO A 20 -24.22 -1.62 2.51
C PRO A 20 -23.55 -2.29 1.30
N ASP A 21 -22.54 -1.62 0.74
CA ASP A 21 -21.84 -2.20 -0.40
C ASP A 21 -21.23 -3.57 -0.04
N LYS A 22 -21.08 -4.43 -1.05
CA LYS A 22 -20.58 -5.80 -0.85
C LYS A 22 -19.22 -5.85 -0.15
N ALA A 23 -18.33 -4.91 -0.41
CA ALA A 23 -17.02 -4.87 0.23
C ALA A 23 -17.13 -4.47 1.71
N THR A 24 -18.00 -3.51 2.05
CA THR A 24 -18.31 -3.14 3.43
C THR A 24 -18.96 -4.31 4.18
N ALA A 25 -19.93 -5.01 3.57
CA ALA A 25 -20.49 -6.21 4.17
C ALA A 25 -19.44 -7.32 4.38
N THR A 26 -18.52 -7.48 3.42
CA THR A 26 -17.44 -8.50 3.50
C THR A 26 -16.47 -8.19 4.63
N ILE A 27 -15.99 -6.94 4.75
CA ILE A 27 -15.02 -6.60 5.80
C ILE A 27 -15.62 -6.74 7.20
N PHE A 28 -16.91 -6.46 7.39
CA PHE A 28 -17.61 -6.74 8.65
C PHE A 28 -17.53 -8.21 9.05
N LYS A 29 -17.83 -9.13 8.13
CA LYS A 29 -17.72 -10.57 8.39
C LYS A 29 -16.29 -11.00 8.74
N ILE A 30 -15.29 -10.36 8.13
CA ILE A 30 -13.87 -10.63 8.47
C ILE A 30 -13.48 -10.06 9.83
N ILE A 31 -14.04 -8.91 10.23
CA ILE A 31 -13.86 -8.38 11.59
C ILE A 31 -14.46 -9.35 12.59
N GLU A 32 -15.68 -9.81 12.38
CA GLU A 32 -16.37 -10.78 13.25
C GLU A 32 -15.53 -12.06 13.43
N ALA A 33 -15.01 -12.62 12.32
CA ALA A 33 -14.21 -13.85 12.34
C ALA A 33 -12.72 -13.65 12.72
N ARG A 34 -12.28 -12.43 13.05
CA ARG A 34 -10.84 -12.08 13.13
C ARG A 34 -10.04 -12.92 14.13
N CYS A 35 -10.62 -13.21 15.30
CA CYS A 35 -9.96 -14.00 16.34
C CYS A 35 -9.73 -15.44 15.87
N VAL A 36 -10.75 -16.04 15.25
CA VAL A 36 -10.66 -17.39 14.68
C VAL A 36 -9.63 -17.43 13.55
N ILE A 37 -9.66 -16.46 12.64
CA ILE A 37 -8.68 -16.35 11.55
C ILE A 37 -7.25 -16.27 12.12
N ALA A 38 -7.02 -15.43 13.13
CA ALA A 38 -5.71 -15.29 13.77
C ALA A 38 -5.24 -16.58 14.45
N GLU A 39 -6.14 -17.25 15.19
CA GLU A 39 -5.86 -18.53 15.85
C GLU A 39 -5.47 -19.61 14.83
N GLN A 40 -6.24 -19.75 13.75
CA GLN A 40 -5.93 -20.73 12.70
C GLN A 40 -4.62 -20.41 11.98
N ARG A 41 -4.31 -19.12 11.79
CA ARG A 41 -3.00 -18.68 11.26
C ARG A 41 -1.84 -19.10 12.17
N LEU A 42 -2.01 -19.02 13.49
CA LEU A 42 -1.00 -19.49 14.46
C LEU A 42 -0.84 -21.01 14.42
N ARG A 43 -1.90 -21.75 14.11
CA ARG A 43 -1.88 -23.21 13.91
C ARG A 43 -1.30 -23.63 12.54
N GLY A 44 -0.92 -22.68 11.70
CA GLY A 44 -0.25 -22.95 10.43
C GLY A 44 -1.17 -23.06 9.21
N LEU A 45 -2.48 -22.77 9.34
CA LEU A 45 -3.36 -22.74 8.17
C LEU A 45 -2.93 -21.66 7.18
N SER A 46 -2.87 -22.01 5.90
CA SER A 46 -2.53 -21.08 4.83
C SER A 46 -3.68 -20.10 4.57
N TRP A 47 -3.36 -18.96 3.93
CA TRP A 47 -4.39 -18.02 3.49
C TRP A 47 -5.38 -18.68 2.50
N ALA A 48 -4.89 -19.54 1.61
CA ALA A 48 -5.71 -20.35 0.70
C ALA A 48 -6.72 -21.24 1.41
N ALA A 49 -6.31 -21.91 2.49
CA ALA A 49 -7.21 -22.76 3.28
C ALA A 49 -8.27 -21.91 4.00
N LEU A 50 -7.87 -20.77 4.56
CA LEU A 50 -8.80 -19.86 5.23
C LEU A 50 -9.81 -19.24 4.27
N THR A 51 -9.41 -18.90 3.05
CA THR A 51 -10.38 -18.42 2.04
C THR A 51 -11.39 -19.49 1.65
N ARG A 52 -11.00 -20.77 1.57
CA ARG A 52 -11.94 -21.86 1.30
C ARG A 52 -12.97 -22.04 2.42
N LEU A 53 -12.51 -22.00 3.68
CA LEU A 53 -13.41 -22.06 4.83
C LEU A 53 -14.39 -20.88 4.85
N LEU A 54 -13.90 -19.67 4.52
CA LEU A 54 -14.76 -18.50 4.42
C LEU A 54 -15.76 -18.61 3.25
N GLU A 55 -15.35 -19.20 2.13
CA GLU A 55 -16.23 -19.45 0.98
C GLU A 55 -17.36 -20.41 1.32
N GLU A 56 -17.09 -21.48 2.10
CA GLU A 56 -18.11 -22.41 2.63
C GLU A 56 -19.15 -21.69 3.50
N GLU A 57 -18.73 -20.65 4.24
CA GLU A 57 -19.61 -19.76 5.02
C GLU A 57 -20.25 -18.62 4.18
N GLY A 58 -20.11 -18.68 2.85
CA GLY A 58 -20.69 -17.71 1.91
C GLY A 58 -19.90 -16.41 1.77
N VAL A 59 -18.67 -16.35 2.28
CA VAL A 59 -17.78 -15.18 2.25
C VAL A 59 -16.73 -15.34 1.15
N ASN A 60 -17.09 -14.87 -0.04
CA ASN A 60 -16.29 -15.03 -1.26
C ASN A 60 -15.27 -13.89 -1.42
N LEU A 61 -13.98 -14.18 -1.24
CA LEU A 61 -12.89 -13.22 -1.49
C LEU A 61 -11.56 -13.91 -1.80
N SER A 62 -10.66 -13.18 -2.46
CA SER A 62 -9.33 -13.69 -2.81
C SER A 62 -8.39 -13.76 -1.61
N GLU A 63 -7.37 -14.63 -1.65
CA GLU A 63 -6.33 -14.71 -0.61
C GLU A 63 -5.65 -13.36 -0.35
N GLY A 64 -5.38 -12.60 -1.42
CA GLY A 64 -4.80 -11.26 -1.33
C GLY A 64 -5.71 -10.30 -0.57
N THR A 65 -7.02 -10.38 -0.82
CA THR A 65 -8.03 -9.59 -0.10
C THR A 65 -8.08 -9.96 1.37
N LEU A 66 -8.11 -11.26 1.70
CA LEU A 66 -8.14 -11.74 3.09
C LEU A 66 -6.93 -11.23 3.87
N ARG A 67 -5.73 -11.40 3.29
CA ARG A 67 -4.47 -10.95 3.90
C ARG A 67 -4.46 -9.43 4.11
N ASN A 68 -5.00 -8.68 3.15
CA ASN A 68 -5.10 -7.23 3.27
C ASN A 68 -6.04 -6.83 4.42
N TYR A 69 -7.23 -7.43 4.51
CA TYR A 69 -8.16 -7.17 5.59
C TYR A 69 -7.59 -7.57 6.95
N ALA A 70 -7.00 -8.75 7.09
CA ALA A 70 -6.36 -9.17 8.35
C ALA A 70 -5.28 -8.19 8.80
N ARG A 71 -4.46 -7.68 7.87
CA ARG A 71 -3.47 -6.62 8.18
C ARG A 71 -4.15 -5.34 8.65
N MET A 72 -5.16 -4.85 7.92
CA MET A 72 -5.85 -3.60 8.26
C MET A 72 -6.52 -3.68 9.63
N ILE A 73 -7.20 -4.80 9.91
CA ILE A 73 -7.85 -5.08 11.19
C ILE A 73 -6.82 -5.10 12.32
N GLY A 74 -5.71 -5.82 12.16
CA GLY A 74 -4.65 -5.85 13.18
C GLY A 74 -4.05 -4.48 13.47
N ILE A 75 -3.93 -3.60 12.46
CA ILE A 75 -3.51 -2.20 12.67
C ILE A 75 -4.56 -1.42 13.46
N ALA A 76 -5.84 -1.57 13.12
CA ALA A 76 -6.93 -0.90 13.82
C ALA A 76 -7.01 -1.35 15.29
N GLU A 77 -6.91 -2.65 15.56
CA GLU A 77 -6.86 -3.20 16.92
C GLU A 77 -5.67 -2.64 17.70
N ALA A 78 -4.46 -2.65 17.12
CA ALA A 78 -3.28 -2.09 17.77
C ALA A 78 -3.44 -0.60 18.10
N ALA A 79 -4.04 0.18 17.19
CA ALA A 79 -4.32 1.59 17.41
C ALA A 79 -5.34 1.82 18.53
N LEU A 80 -6.37 0.97 18.63
CA LEU A 80 -7.36 1.04 19.70
C LEU A 80 -6.76 0.64 21.06
N ARG A 81 -5.93 -0.41 21.10
CA ARG A 81 -5.18 -0.80 22.31
C ARG A 81 -4.24 0.30 22.78
N ALA A 82 -3.53 0.95 21.87
CA ALA A 82 -2.66 2.08 22.19
C ALA A 82 -3.42 3.29 22.77
N LYS A 83 -4.72 3.41 22.48
CA LYS A 83 -5.62 4.43 23.05
C LYS A 83 -6.28 4.00 24.37
N GLY A 84 -5.91 2.84 24.93
CA GLY A 84 -6.46 2.34 26.18
C GLY A 84 -7.73 1.50 26.03
N ASN A 85 -8.06 1.03 24.82
CA ASN A 85 -9.14 0.06 24.60
C ASN A 85 -8.54 -1.34 24.32
N PRO A 86 -8.32 -2.18 25.35
CA PRO A 86 -7.69 -3.48 25.20
C PRO A 86 -8.56 -4.50 24.43
N ASP A 87 -9.88 -4.35 24.50
CA ASP A 87 -10.87 -5.26 23.91
C ASP A 87 -11.90 -4.49 23.06
N PRO A 88 -11.48 -4.03 21.86
CA PRO A 88 -12.33 -3.22 21.01
C PRO A 88 -13.45 -4.06 20.39
N THR A 89 -14.66 -3.48 20.40
CA THR A 89 -15.83 -4.06 19.73
C THR A 89 -15.69 -4.01 18.22
N ASP A 90 -16.43 -4.87 17.51
CA ASP A 90 -16.41 -4.95 16.05
C ASP A 90 -16.73 -3.61 15.38
N LYS A 91 -17.67 -2.86 15.98
CA LYS A 91 -18.04 -1.51 15.53
C LYS A 91 -16.90 -0.51 15.68
N GLU A 92 -16.17 -0.57 16.79
CA GLU A 92 -15.01 0.30 17.03
C GLU A 92 -13.85 -0.02 16.10
N ILE A 93 -13.59 -1.30 15.86
CA ILE A 93 -12.59 -1.75 14.87
C ILE A 93 -12.97 -1.25 13.49
N HIS A 94 -14.22 -1.46 13.07
CA HIS A 94 -14.71 -0.99 11.78
C HIS A 94 -14.56 0.54 11.66
N ALA A 95 -14.98 1.30 12.68
CA ALA A 95 -14.80 2.75 12.69
C ALA A 95 -13.31 3.16 12.60
N ALA A 96 -12.43 2.43 13.29
CA ALA A 96 -10.99 2.70 13.30
C ALA A 96 -10.31 2.40 11.95
N LEU A 97 -10.89 1.57 11.08
CA LEU A 97 -10.39 1.33 9.72
C LEU A 97 -10.47 2.59 8.85
N TYR A 98 -11.50 3.42 9.06
CA TYR A 98 -11.77 4.62 8.27
C TYR A 98 -11.40 5.92 9.00
N ALA A 99 -10.87 5.83 10.22
CA ALA A 99 -10.45 6.99 10.98
C ALA A 99 -9.30 7.75 10.26
N PRO A 100 -9.32 9.09 10.28
CA PRO A 100 -8.21 9.90 9.76
C PRO A 100 -6.92 9.54 10.50
N GLY A 101 -5.88 9.17 9.74
CA GLY A 101 -4.63 8.60 10.25
C GLY A 101 -4.46 7.11 9.96
N ASN A 102 -5.55 6.34 9.81
CA ASN A 102 -5.56 4.95 9.36
C ASN A 102 -6.01 4.79 7.90
N ALA A 103 -6.82 5.72 7.40
CA ALA A 103 -7.38 5.71 6.04
C ALA A 103 -6.36 5.76 4.90
N GLY A 104 -5.10 6.17 5.17
CA GLY A 104 -4.02 6.19 4.16
C GLY A 104 -3.60 4.82 3.61
N ARG A 105 -4.14 3.72 4.15
CA ARG A 105 -3.84 2.34 3.72
C ARG A 105 -5.08 1.54 3.28
N ALA A 106 -6.27 2.13 3.39
CA ALA A 106 -7.55 1.47 3.10
C ALA A 106 -8.05 1.69 1.65
N ALA A 107 -7.26 2.31 0.79
CA ALA A 107 -7.65 2.47 -0.61
C ALA A 107 -7.61 1.10 -1.32
N PRO A 108 -8.68 0.70 -2.03
CA PRO A 108 -8.56 -0.38 -3.00
C PRO A 108 -7.50 0.05 -4.02
N SER A 109 -6.59 -0.85 -4.38
CA SER A 109 -5.59 -0.64 -5.44
C SER A 109 -6.25 -0.20 -6.75
N ARG A 110 -6.50 1.10 -6.90
CA ARG A 110 -6.78 1.74 -8.17
C ARG A 110 -5.87 2.95 -8.27
N MET A 111 -5.06 2.91 -9.31
CA MET A 111 -4.16 3.95 -9.79
C MET A 111 -2.84 4.05 -9.04
N ARG A 112 -1.96 3.06 -9.28
CA ARG A 112 -0.54 3.41 -9.48
C ARG A 112 -0.50 4.32 -10.73
N PRO A 113 0.01 5.55 -10.65
CA PRO A 113 0.48 6.24 -11.85
C PRO A 113 1.57 5.36 -12.45
N LEU A 114 1.49 5.04 -13.74
CA LEU A 114 2.61 4.44 -14.45
C LEU A 114 3.84 5.35 -14.25
N PRO A 115 5.06 4.80 -14.03
CA PRO A 115 6.26 5.62 -14.11
C PRO A 115 6.32 6.24 -15.51
N GLN A 116 6.20 7.57 -15.59
CA GLN A 116 6.39 8.30 -16.83
C GLN A 116 7.84 8.11 -17.27
N LYS A 117 8.03 7.43 -18.40
CA LYS A 117 9.33 7.35 -19.08
C LYS A 117 9.76 8.77 -19.45
N PRO A 118 10.98 9.23 -19.12
CA PRO A 118 11.45 10.54 -19.57
C PRO A 118 11.45 10.57 -21.11
N LEU A 119 10.88 11.63 -21.69
CA LEU A 119 10.95 11.87 -23.14
C LEU A 119 12.42 11.99 -23.57
N PRO A 120 12.84 11.37 -24.69
CA PRO A 120 14.15 11.60 -25.26
C PRO A 120 14.21 13.02 -25.84
N SER A 121 15.07 13.87 -25.27
CA SER A 121 15.39 15.18 -25.83
C SER A 121 16.04 15.03 -27.20
N ALA A 122 15.50 15.73 -28.20
CA ALA A 122 16.01 15.78 -29.56
C ALA A 122 17.43 16.38 -29.62
N PRO A 123 18.25 16.01 -30.63
CA PRO A 123 19.63 16.47 -30.76
C PRO A 123 19.67 17.92 -31.29
N ALA A 124 20.35 18.81 -30.58
CA ALA A 124 20.72 20.11 -31.12
C ALA A 124 21.98 19.95 -31.99
N HIS A 125 21.80 20.01 -33.31
CA HIS A 125 22.86 20.30 -34.27
C HIS A 125 22.69 21.74 -34.73
N PHE A 126 23.65 22.62 -34.44
CA PHE A 126 23.97 23.90 -35.10
C PHE A 126 25.07 24.53 -34.23
N GLY A 127 26.24 24.97 -34.67
CA GLY A 127 26.85 25.08 -35.99
C GLY A 127 28.31 25.56 -35.79
N ALA A 128 29.08 25.47 -36.88
CA ALA A 128 30.49 25.80 -37.09
C ALA A 128 31.11 26.94 -36.24
N GLN A 129 32.41 26.84 -35.96
CA GLN A 129 33.44 27.72 -36.55
C GLN A 129 34.85 27.09 -36.40
N GLN A 130 35.62 27.24 -37.47
CA GLN A 130 36.93 26.66 -37.74
C GLN A 130 38.06 27.42 -37.03
N SER A 131 39.20 26.75 -36.76
CA SER A 131 40.56 27.18 -37.18
C SER A 131 41.64 26.26 -36.55
N THR A 132 42.34 25.50 -37.40
CA THR A 132 43.69 24.94 -37.18
C THR A 132 44.72 26.05 -37.50
N PRO A 133 46.04 26.00 -37.13
CA PRO A 133 46.94 24.85 -37.38
C PRO A 133 48.17 24.66 -36.45
N THR A 134 48.93 23.59 -36.76
CA THR A 134 50.39 23.40 -36.58
C THR A 134 50.87 22.43 -35.47
N ARG A 135 51.43 21.29 -35.92
CA ARG A 135 52.27 20.28 -35.21
C ARG A 135 53.76 20.65 -35.48
N PRO A 136 54.78 20.32 -34.65
CA PRO A 136 55.34 18.96 -34.51
C PRO A 136 55.70 18.57 -33.03
N ASP A 137 55.43 17.34 -32.60
CA ASP A 137 56.43 16.28 -32.33
C ASP A 137 57.42 16.53 -31.17
N LEU A 138 57.28 15.75 -30.06
CA LEU A 138 58.36 14.98 -29.39
C LEU A 138 57.90 14.39 -28.03
N SER A 139 58.05 13.07 -27.91
CA SER A 139 58.30 12.25 -26.70
C SER A 139 57.15 11.42 -26.05
N PRO A 140 57.39 10.12 -25.74
CA PRO A 140 56.40 9.17 -25.19
C PRO A 140 56.34 9.16 -23.63
N PRO A 141 55.39 8.44 -23.00
CA PRO A 141 54.90 8.75 -21.65
C PRO A 141 55.73 8.07 -20.54
N PRO A 142 55.73 8.60 -19.29
CA PRO A 142 56.06 7.80 -18.14
C PRO A 142 54.81 7.20 -17.50
N ALA A 143 54.84 5.87 -17.34
CA ALA A 143 53.97 5.14 -16.44
C ALA A 143 54.28 5.53 -14.99
N ARG A 144 53.24 5.66 -14.15
CA ARG A 144 53.36 5.43 -12.71
C ARG A 144 51.99 5.09 -12.11
N SER A 145 51.74 3.79 -12.01
CA SER A 145 50.85 3.23 -10.98
C SER A 145 51.36 3.63 -9.61
N SER A 146 50.51 4.21 -8.78
CA SER A 146 50.71 4.24 -7.34
C SER A 146 49.42 4.57 -6.61
N VAL A 147 49.35 3.99 -5.40
CA VAL A 147 48.44 4.23 -4.27
C VAL A 147 47.20 3.35 -4.23
N ASN A 148 46.91 2.61 -3.15
CA ASN A 148 47.67 2.12 -1.99
C ASN A 148 46.68 1.18 -1.27
N ARG A 149 47.06 -0.06 -0.94
CA ARG A 149 46.28 -0.91 -0.02
C ARG A 149 47.19 -1.36 1.11
N ASN A 150 46.95 -0.83 2.30
CA ASN A 150 46.92 -1.50 3.62
C ASN A 150 46.83 -0.42 4.72
N PRO A 151 46.31 -0.71 5.94
CA PRO A 151 46.67 -1.84 6.84
C PRO A 151 45.47 -2.73 7.25
N ASP A 152 45.66 -4.04 7.48
CA ASP A 152 46.19 -4.71 8.70
C ASP A 152 45.25 -4.51 9.90
N ARG A 153 44.37 -5.45 10.27
CA ARG A 153 44.56 -6.77 10.95
C ARG A 153 45.15 -6.66 12.35
N ASP A 154 44.31 -6.90 13.36
CA ASP A 154 44.59 -7.47 14.69
C ASP A 154 43.19 -7.76 15.29
N LEU A 155 42.75 -8.97 15.69
CA LEU A 155 43.24 -9.92 16.70
C LEU A 155 43.54 -9.31 18.07
#